data_AF-A0AAV5ERD2-F1
#
_entry.id   AF-A0AAV5ERD2-F1
#
_cell.length_a   1.000
_cell.length_b   1.000
_cell.length_c   1.000
_cell.angle_alpha   90.00
_cell.angle_beta   90.00
_cell.angle_gamma   90.00
#
_symmetry.space_group_name_H-M   'P 1'
#
loop_
_entity.id
_entity.type
_entity.pdbx_description
1 polymer ?
#
loop_
_entity_poly.entity_id
_entity_poly.type
_entity_poly.pdbx_seq_one_letter_code
_entity_poly.pdbx_strand_id
1 'polypeptide(L)'
;MPKRTTHTYSSEDALPEGPESDLFVYYCKHCASHVLITEEDLELAPFIYVVDGALSSVAAETNPHDAPVPPCITQLEGGLVQVAIEVEDRAQRSAVTRVNADDVRVTVAAPAARGEANSELLEFMGKVIFIEGVLSLRLTQMTLQRGWNNKSKLLIVEDLSARQVYEKLLEAVQP
;
A
#
# COMPACT_ATOMS: atom_id res chain seq x y z
N MET A 1 -1.50 -8.69 29.59
CA MET A 1 -2.66 -7.77 29.52
C MET A 1 -2.19 -6.50 28.84
N PRO A 2 -2.68 -6.14 27.64
CA PRO A 2 -2.27 -4.91 26.98
C PRO A 2 -2.85 -3.72 27.77
N LYS A 3 -2.00 -2.73 28.04
CA LYS A 3 -2.40 -1.50 28.75
C LYS A 3 -3.29 -0.69 27.81
N ARG A 4 -4.56 -0.55 28.17
CA ARG A 4 -5.52 0.32 27.50
C ARG A 4 -5.03 1.77 27.63
N THR A 5 -4.45 2.34 26.58
CA THR A 5 -4.19 3.77 26.48
C THR A 5 -5.44 4.44 25.95
N THR A 6 -6.17 5.14 26.83
CA THR A 6 -7.36 5.90 26.43
C THR A 6 -6.89 7.16 25.71
N HIS A 7 -6.91 7.15 24.38
CA HIS A 7 -6.82 8.38 23.60
C HIS A 7 -8.15 9.11 23.68
N THR A 8 -8.14 10.34 24.18
CA THR A 8 -9.32 11.22 24.25
C THR A 8 -9.29 12.16 23.05
N TYR A 9 -10.36 12.16 22.27
CA TYR A 9 -10.54 13.03 21.11
C TYR A 9 -11.58 14.15 21.42
N SER A 10 -11.51 15.31 20.75
CA SER A 10 -12.66 16.25 20.63
C SER A 10 -12.62 16.98 19.29
N SER A 11 -13.79 17.10 18.69
CA SER A 11 -14.12 17.80 17.44
C SER A 11 -14.25 19.31 17.60
N GLU A 12 -14.18 19.81 18.83
CA GLU A 12 -14.46 21.21 19.16
C GLU A 12 -13.47 22.22 18.55
N ASP A 13 -12.28 21.79 18.12
CA ASP A 13 -11.22 22.69 17.63
C ASP A 13 -11.14 22.78 16.09
N ALA A 14 -11.91 21.98 15.35
CA ALA A 14 -11.89 21.94 13.89
C ALA A 14 -13.26 22.30 13.32
N LEU A 15 -13.62 23.59 13.42
CA LEU A 15 -14.78 24.10 12.71
C LEU A 15 -14.57 23.89 11.20
N PRO A 16 -15.55 23.31 10.48
CA PRO A 16 -15.45 23.14 9.04
C PRO A 16 -15.19 24.48 8.35
N GLU A 17 -14.18 24.53 7.48
CA GLU A 17 -13.96 25.70 6.62
C GLU A 17 -15.05 25.76 5.53
N GLY A 18 -16.22 26.27 5.92
CA GLY A 18 -17.31 26.59 5.00
C GLY A 18 -18.65 25.91 5.34
N PRO A 19 -19.76 26.47 4.85
CA PRO A 19 -21.12 26.05 5.19
C PRO A 19 -21.56 24.68 4.61
N GLU A 20 -20.69 23.93 3.92
CA GLU A 20 -21.02 22.69 3.22
C GLU A 20 -19.87 21.68 3.20
N SER A 21 -19.17 21.46 4.31
CA SER A 21 -18.26 20.30 4.40
C SER A 21 -18.83 19.25 5.34
N ASP A 22 -19.28 18.13 4.76
CA ASP A 22 -19.78 16.95 5.47
C ASP A 22 -18.66 16.13 6.14
N LEU A 23 -17.43 16.65 6.19
CA LEU A 23 -16.26 15.95 6.69
C LEU A 23 -15.85 16.48 8.07
N PHE A 24 -15.75 15.57 9.02
CA PHE A 24 -15.26 15.79 10.36
C PHE A 24 -13.80 15.32 10.46
N VAL A 25 -12.92 16.17 10.98
CA VAL A 25 -11.47 15.91 11.08
C VAL A 25 -11.03 15.79 12.53
N TYR A 26 -10.30 14.72 12.83
CA TYR A 26 -9.99 14.28 14.18
C TYR A 26 -8.48 14.32 14.47
N TYR A 27 -8.06 15.08 15.49
CA TYR A 27 -6.72 15.22 16.04
C TYR A 27 -6.58 14.67 17.47
N CYS A 28 -5.41 14.10 17.78
CA CYS A 28 -5.07 13.64 19.12
C CYS A 28 -4.89 14.83 20.08
N LYS A 29 -5.64 14.89 21.18
CA LYS A 29 -5.52 16.00 22.17
C LYS A 29 -4.14 16.13 22.82
N HIS A 30 -3.33 15.06 22.82
CA HIS A 30 -2.04 15.08 23.52
C HIS A 30 -0.89 15.59 22.64
N CYS A 31 -0.89 15.26 21.36
CA CYS A 31 0.20 15.59 20.44
C CYS A 31 -0.23 16.42 19.23
N ALA A 32 -1.53 16.77 19.14
CA ALA A 32 -2.15 17.47 18.02
C ALA A 32 -2.01 16.78 16.65
N SER A 33 -1.53 15.52 16.61
CA SER A 33 -1.40 14.77 15.37
C SER A 33 -2.77 14.39 14.81
N HIS A 34 -2.89 14.40 13.48
CA HIS A 34 -4.06 13.93 12.77
C HIS A 34 -4.32 12.44 13.04
N VAL A 35 -5.58 12.07 13.27
CA VAL A 35 -6.04 10.72 13.67
C VAL A 35 -7.02 10.14 12.65
N LEU A 36 -8.03 10.90 12.23
CA LEU A 36 -9.13 10.36 11.40
C LEU A 36 -9.85 11.47 10.62
N ILE A 37 -10.31 11.19 9.40
CA ILE A 37 -11.30 11.98 8.66
C ILE A 37 -12.51 11.07 8.43
N THR A 38 -13.71 11.55 8.75
CA THR A 38 -14.96 10.79 8.57
C THR A 38 -16.09 11.71 8.14
N GLU A 39 -17.02 11.18 7.34
CA GLU A 39 -18.26 11.87 6.97
C GLU A 39 -19.32 11.82 8.09
N GLU A 40 -19.12 10.93 9.07
CA GLU A 40 -20.04 10.72 10.20
C GLU A 40 -19.53 11.41 11.47
N ASP A 41 -20.45 12.05 12.19
CA ASP A 41 -20.19 12.60 13.52
C ASP A 41 -19.98 11.45 14.52
N LEU A 42 -18.76 11.36 15.04
CA LEU A 42 -18.36 10.30 15.93
C LEU A 42 -19.06 10.38 17.30
N GLU A 43 -19.64 11.53 17.68
CA GLU A 43 -20.48 11.66 18.87
C GLU A 43 -21.83 10.93 18.72
N LEU A 44 -22.31 10.79 17.48
CA LEU A 44 -23.54 10.07 17.15
C LEU A 44 -23.30 8.58 16.91
N ALA A 45 -22.05 8.17 16.73
CA ALA A 45 -21.70 6.78 16.48
C ALA A 45 -21.93 5.92 17.74
N PRO A 46 -22.74 4.85 17.67
CA PRO A 46 -23.07 4.04 18.84
C PRO A 46 -21.85 3.26 19.37
N PHE A 47 -20.88 2.97 18.51
CA PHE A 47 -19.65 2.27 18.86
C PHE A 47 -18.49 2.75 17.99
N ILE A 48 -17.35 3.02 18.63
CA ILE A 48 -16.08 3.38 17.96
C ILE A 48 -15.07 2.30 18.30
N TYR A 49 -14.50 1.65 17.29
CA TYR A 49 -13.45 0.64 17.46
C TYR A 49 -12.12 1.21 17.01
N VAL A 50 -11.19 1.41 17.96
CA VAL A 50 -9.80 1.76 17.67
C VAL A 50 -8.99 0.47 17.69
N VAL A 51 -8.51 0.05 16.53
CA VAL A 51 -7.67 -1.15 16.40
C VAL A 51 -6.21 -0.73 16.36
N ASP A 52 -5.38 -1.38 17.18
CA ASP A 52 -3.93 -1.14 17.18
C ASP A 52 -3.35 -1.51 15.80
N GLY A 53 -2.60 -0.58 15.19
CA GLY A 53 -2.09 -0.74 13.82
C GLY A 53 -3.12 -0.52 12.70
N ALA A 54 -4.32 0.00 12.99
CA ALA A 54 -5.21 0.45 11.92
C ALA A 54 -4.59 1.63 11.18
N LEU A 55 -4.34 1.45 9.88
CA LEU A 55 -3.94 2.51 8.96
C LEU A 55 -5.15 3.42 8.68
N SER A 56 -5.53 4.30 9.61
CA SER A 56 -6.40 5.42 9.27
C SER A 56 -5.56 6.46 8.53
N SER A 57 -5.86 6.62 7.22
CA SER A 57 -5.40 7.68 6.33
C SER A 57 -4.04 8.27 6.72
N VAL A 58 -2.94 7.65 6.25
CA VAL A 58 -1.64 8.33 6.30
C VAL A 58 -1.83 9.71 5.68
N ALA A 59 -1.69 10.75 6.52
CA ALA A 59 -1.73 12.12 6.08
C ALA A 59 -0.68 12.26 4.97
N ALA A 60 -1.07 12.88 3.87
CA ALA A 60 -0.28 13.03 2.64
C ALA A 60 1.01 13.86 2.82
N GLU A 61 1.48 14.08 4.05
CA GLU A 61 2.59 14.96 4.41
C GLU A 61 3.73 14.26 5.15
N THR A 62 3.62 12.98 5.49
CA THR A 62 4.78 12.24 6.00
C THR A 62 5.69 11.89 4.84
N ASN A 63 6.97 12.23 4.94
CA ASN A 63 8.02 11.79 4.02
C ASN A 63 7.84 10.29 3.71
N PRO A 64 7.72 9.85 2.44
CA PRO A 64 7.42 8.45 2.09
C PRO A 64 8.39 7.43 2.69
N HIS A 65 9.62 7.85 3.02
CA HIS A 65 10.60 7.03 3.73
C HIS A 65 10.25 6.74 5.19
N ASP A 66 9.50 7.63 5.85
CA ASP A 66 9.08 7.50 7.24
C ASP A 66 7.72 6.80 7.40
N ALA A 67 6.96 6.66 6.29
CA ALA A 67 5.70 5.92 6.28
C ALA A 67 5.93 4.42 6.58
N PRO A 68 5.02 3.74 7.30
CA PRO A 68 5.11 2.30 7.49
C PRO A 68 4.96 1.55 6.16
N VAL A 69 5.60 0.38 6.05
CA VAL A 69 5.42 -0.51 4.88
C VAL A 69 3.96 -1.00 4.86
N PRO A 70 3.23 -0.85 3.74
CA PRO A 70 1.83 -1.27 3.65
C PRO A 70 1.69 -2.79 3.77
N PRO A 71 0.57 -3.31 4.31
CA PRO A 71 0.37 -4.73 4.57
C PRO A 71 0.34 -5.60 3.31
N CYS A 72 0.03 -5.03 2.13
CA CYS A 72 0.19 -5.71 0.84
C CYS A 72 1.64 -6.14 0.54
N ILE A 73 2.63 -5.61 1.25
CA ILE A 73 4.05 -5.98 1.19
C ILE A 73 4.42 -6.66 2.52
N THR A 74 4.35 -7.98 2.54
CA THR A 74 4.56 -8.79 3.75
C THR A 74 5.95 -9.41 3.77
N GLN A 75 6.70 -9.22 4.86
CA GLN A 75 7.92 -9.99 5.12
C GLN A 75 7.54 -11.42 5.52
N LEU A 76 8.06 -12.41 4.81
CA LEU A 76 7.94 -13.83 5.13
C LEU A 76 9.22 -14.34 5.80
N GLU A 77 9.13 -15.54 6.37
CA GLU A 77 10.29 -16.26 6.89
C GLU A 77 11.29 -16.60 5.77
N GLY A 78 12.57 -16.76 6.14
CA GLY A 78 13.61 -17.16 5.18
C GLY A 78 14.09 -16.04 4.24
N GLY A 79 13.84 -14.77 4.57
CA GLY A 79 14.29 -13.64 3.74
C GLY A 79 13.45 -13.39 2.49
N LEU A 80 12.24 -13.96 2.46
CA LEU A 80 11.28 -13.79 1.37
C LEU A 80 10.35 -12.60 1.66
N VAL A 81 9.89 -11.93 0.61
CA VAL A 81 8.88 -10.88 0.66
C VAL A 81 7.74 -11.24 -0.28
N GLN A 82 6.51 -11.12 0.20
CA GLN A 82 5.30 -11.29 -0.62
C GLN A 82 4.67 -9.94 -0.91
N VAL A 83 4.36 -9.68 -2.18
CA VAL A 83 3.68 -8.47 -2.65
C VAL A 83 2.35 -8.84 -3.29
N ALA A 84 1.26 -8.29 -2.79
CA ALA A 84 -0.05 -8.39 -3.44
C ALA A 84 -0.14 -7.37 -4.58
N ILE A 85 -0.32 -7.86 -5.80
CA ILE A 85 -0.34 -7.05 -7.02
C ILE A 85 -1.71 -7.16 -7.68
N GLU A 86 -2.30 -6.02 -8.03
CA GLU A 86 -3.43 -5.96 -8.94
C GLU A 86 -2.96 -5.55 -10.34
N VAL A 87 -3.30 -6.38 -11.34
CA VAL A 87 -2.81 -6.23 -12.71
C VAL A 87 -3.91 -5.74 -13.63
N GLU A 88 -3.63 -4.66 -14.36
CA GLU A 88 -4.42 -4.19 -15.50
C GLU A 88 -3.67 -4.48 -16.80
N ASP A 89 -4.26 -5.29 -17.68
CA ASP A 89 -3.66 -5.68 -18.96
C ASP A 89 -4.09 -4.74 -20.10
N ARG A 90 -3.38 -4.82 -21.25
CA ARG A 90 -3.63 -3.98 -22.44
C ARG A 90 -3.46 -2.47 -22.21
N ALA A 91 -2.57 -2.08 -21.30
CA ALA A 91 -2.19 -0.69 -21.14
C ALA A 91 -1.23 -0.22 -22.24
N GLN A 92 -0.98 1.10 -22.32
CA GLN A 92 0.00 1.65 -23.26
C GLN A 92 1.44 1.24 -22.92
N ARG A 93 1.75 1.08 -21.63
CA ARG A 93 3.05 0.67 -21.10
C ARG A 93 2.88 -0.04 -19.76
N SER A 94 3.88 -0.84 -19.40
CA SER A 94 3.96 -1.39 -18.05
C SER A 94 4.42 -0.31 -17.06
N ALA A 95 3.68 -0.13 -15.97
CA ALA A 95 3.96 0.90 -14.96
C ALA A 95 3.38 0.51 -13.60
N VAL A 96 4.06 0.90 -12.52
CA VAL A 96 3.46 0.90 -11.18
C VAL A 96 2.62 2.16 -11.08
N THR A 97 1.29 2.04 -11.00
CA THR A 97 0.40 3.22 -10.98
C THR A 97 0.04 3.64 -9.57
N ARG A 98 0.03 2.70 -8.61
CA ARG A 98 -0.32 2.99 -7.22
C ARG A 98 0.24 1.95 -6.26
N VAL A 99 0.59 2.38 -5.05
CA VAL A 99 0.90 1.50 -3.91
C VAL A 99 -0.03 1.88 -2.77
N ASN A 100 -0.94 0.99 -2.40
CA ASN A 100 -1.91 1.18 -1.31
C ASN A 100 -1.78 0.06 -0.25
N ALA A 101 -2.58 0.12 0.81
CA ALA A 101 -2.59 -0.91 1.84
C ALA A 101 -3.01 -2.29 1.32
N ASP A 102 -3.94 -2.34 0.35
CA ASP A 102 -4.52 -3.59 -0.16
C ASP A 102 -3.69 -4.24 -1.28
N ASP A 103 -3.18 -3.42 -2.20
CA ASP A 103 -2.49 -3.87 -3.41
C ASP A 103 -1.48 -2.85 -3.93
N VAL A 104 -0.53 -3.37 -4.70
CA VAL A 104 0.30 -2.62 -5.65
C VAL A 104 -0.35 -2.75 -7.02
N ARG A 105 -0.84 -1.64 -7.56
CA ARG A 105 -1.45 -1.62 -8.89
C ARG A 105 -0.39 -1.47 -9.96
N VAL A 106 -0.41 -2.41 -10.90
CA VAL A 106 0.53 -2.47 -12.02
C VAL A 106 -0.25 -2.60 -13.32
N THR A 107 0.07 -1.75 -14.28
CA THR A 107 -0.38 -1.92 -15.66
C THR A 107 0.64 -2.76 -16.43
N VAL A 108 0.18 -3.54 -17.39
CA VAL A 108 1.01 -4.26 -18.37
C VAL A 108 0.44 -4.08 -19.77
N ALA A 109 1.31 -3.99 -20.77
CA ALA A 109 0.92 -3.84 -22.16
C ALA A 109 0.43 -5.17 -22.74
N ALA A 110 1.08 -6.29 -22.39
CA ALA A 110 0.66 -7.62 -22.80
C ALA A 110 -0.77 -7.95 -22.34
N PRO A 111 -1.56 -8.66 -23.17
CA PRO A 111 -2.88 -9.13 -22.76
C PRO A 111 -2.78 -10.28 -21.76
N ALA A 112 -3.82 -10.48 -20.95
CA ALA A 112 -4.00 -11.65 -20.07
C ALA A 112 -4.38 -12.92 -20.85
N ALA A 113 -3.76 -13.13 -22.02
CA ALA A 113 -3.89 -14.31 -22.85
C ALA A 113 -2.62 -15.15 -22.71
N ARG A 114 -2.76 -16.48 -22.61
CA ARG A 114 -1.64 -17.45 -22.68
C ARG A 114 -0.46 -17.17 -21.73
N GLY A 115 -0.68 -16.43 -20.64
CA GLY A 115 0.37 -16.08 -19.69
C GLY A 115 1.26 -14.90 -20.09
N GLU A 116 0.97 -14.21 -21.20
CA GLU A 116 1.78 -13.08 -21.70
C GLU A 116 1.89 -11.95 -20.66
N ALA A 117 0.76 -11.53 -20.07
CA ALA A 117 0.75 -10.56 -18.97
C ALA A 117 1.59 -10.98 -17.75
N ASN A 118 1.64 -12.27 -17.41
CA ASN A 118 2.42 -12.76 -16.27
C ASN A 118 3.93 -12.67 -16.55
N SER A 119 4.33 -13.05 -17.77
CA SER A 119 5.72 -12.98 -18.20
C SER A 119 6.21 -11.53 -18.25
N GLU A 120 5.41 -10.63 -18.81
CA GLU A 120 5.74 -9.20 -18.85
C GLU A 120 5.79 -8.60 -17.44
N LEU A 121 4.83 -8.95 -16.56
CA LEU A 121 4.83 -8.49 -15.18
C LEU A 121 6.12 -8.90 -14.44
N LEU A 122 6.55 -10.16 -14.57
CA LEU A 122 7.79 -10.63 -13.95
C LEU A 122 9.02 -9.88 -14.47
N GLU A 123 9.08 -9.65 -15.78
CA GLU A 123 10.17 -8.88 -16.40
C GLU A 123 10.17 -7.42 -15.91
N PHE A 124 9.00 -6.79 -15.87
CA PHE A 124 8.85 -5.42 -15.41
C PHE A 124 9.19 -5.26 -13.93
N MET A 125 8.65 -6.13 -13.06
CA MET A 125 8.95 -6.13 -11.63
C MET A 125 10.42 -6.42 -11.36
N GLY A 126 11.05 -7.30 -12.15
CA GLY A 126 12.49 -7.53 -12.14
C GLY A 126 13.29 -6.25 -12.35
N LYS A 127 12.89 -5.41 -13.31
CA LYS A 127 13.53 -4.10 -13.58
C LYS A 127 13.29 -3.09 -12.46
N VAL A 128 12.09 -3.05 -11.89
CA VAL A 128 11.74 -2.13 -10.79
C VAL A 128 12.48 -2.48 -9.50
N ILE A 129 12.47 -3.76 -9.11
CA ILE A 129 12.98 -4.20 -7.81
C ILE A 129 14.50 -4.44 -7.84
N PHE A 130 15.06 -4.90 -8.96
CA PHE A 130 16.49 -5.14 -9.07
C PHE A 130 17.14 -4.17 -10.06
N ILE A 131 17.52 -3.01 -9.53
CA ILE A 131 18.32 -2.01 -10.23
C ILE A 131 19.69 -2.64 -10.59
N GLU A 132 20.11 -2.53 -11.85
CA GLU A 132 21.47 -2.75 -12.38
C GLU A 132 22.07 -4.19 -12.27
N GLY A 133 22.03 -4.96 -13.37
CA GLY A 133 22.91 -6.12 -13.62
C GLY A 133 22.22 -7.47 -13.88
N VAL A 134 22.56 -8.09 -15.02
CA VAL A 134 22.18 -9.46 -15.48
C VAL A 134 20.74 -9.91 -15.14
N LEU A 135 19.80 -9.49 -15.99
CA LEU A 135 18.36 -9.84 -15.96
C LEU A 135 18.09 -11.35 -15.79
N SER A 136 18.97 -12.21 -16.32
CA SER A 136 18.79 -13.67 -16.33
C SER A 136 18.98 -14.35 -14.97
N LEU A 137 19.75 -13.78 -14.04
CA LEU A 137 19.97 -14.36 -12.70
C LEU A 137 18.94 -13.89 -11.65
N ARG A 138 18.15 -12.87 -11.99
CA ARG A 138 17.27 -12.16 -11.04
C ARG A 138 15.80 -12.54 -11.18
N LEU A 139 15.39 -13.05 -12.34
CA LEU A 139 14.06 -13.64 -12.52
C LEU A 139 13.88 -14.93 -11.70
N THR A 140 14.96 -15.66 -11.39
CA THR A 140 14.91 -16.83 -10.51
C THR A 140 14.68 -16.47 -9.04
N GLN A 141 14.96 -15.23 -8.63
CA GLN A 141 14.68 -14.68 -7.30
C GLN A 141 13.26 -14.10 -7.19
N MET A 142 12.43 -14.33 -8.22
CA MET A 142 11.04 -13.92 -8.22
C MET A 142 10.11 -15.05 -8.65
N THR A 143 9.04 -15.25 -7.89
CA THR A 143 8.00 -16.21 -8.24
C THR A 143 6.65 -15.52 -8.26
N LEU A 144 5.89 -15.70 -9.33
CA LEU A 144 4.53 -15.19 -9.43
C LEU A 144 3.52 -16.30 -9.11
N GLN A 145 2.73 -16.10 -8.07
CA GLN A 145 1.64 -16.98 -7.68
C GLN A 145 0.28 -16.35 -8.02
N ARG A 146 -0.74 -17.21 -8.14
CA ARG A 146 -2.12 -16.76 -8.35
C ARG A 146 -2.65 -16.09 -7.07
N GLY A 147 -3.24 -14.90 -7.20
CA GLY A 147 -3.93 -14.22 -6.12
C GLY A 147 -5.41 -14.61 -6.03
N TRP A 148 -6.21 -13.76 -5.38
CA TRP A 148 -7.61 -14.06 -5.05
C TRP A 148 -8.55 -14.12 -6.28
N ASN A 149 -8.22 -13.39 -7.35
CA ASN A 149 -8.99 -13.36 -8.60
C ASN A 149 -8.07 -13.43 -9.83
N ASN A 150 -8.60 -13.19 -11.03
CA ASN A 150 -7.83 -13.26 -12.28
C ASN A 150 -6.83 -12.11 -12.47
N LYS A 151 -7.10 -10.95 -11.88
CA LYS A 151 -6.26 -9.75 -11.92
C LYS A 151 -5.26 -9.68 -10.76
N SER A 152 -5.52 -10.39 -9.67
CA SER A 152 -4.67 -10.42 -8.48
C SER A 152 -3.57 -11.47 -8.61
N LYS A 153 -2.33 -11.07 -8.29
CA LYS A 153 -1.13 -11.93 -8.22
C LYS A 153 -0.44 -11.74 -6.87
N LEU A 154 0.27 -12.77 -6.44
CA LEU A 154 1.19 -12.69 -5.30
C LEU A 154 2.61 -12.85 -5.85
N LEU A 155 3.41 -11.78 -5.78
CA LEU A 155 4.81 -11.83 -6.17
C LEU A 155 5.66 -12.14 -4.95
N ILE A 156 6.41 -13.23 -5.00
CA ILE A 156 7.41 -13.58 -4.01
C ILE A 156 8.77 -13.09 -4.50
N VAL A 157 9.51 -12.39 -3.64
CA VAL A 157 10.82 -11.81 -3.91
C VAL A 157 11.80 -12.32 -2.87
N GLU A 158 12.98 -12.75 -3.31
CA GLU A 158 14.04 -13.24 -2.43
C GLU A 158 15.10 -12.16 -2.15
N ASP A 159 15.87 -12.34 -1.07
CA ASP A 159 17.06 -11.56 -0.72
C ASP A 159 16.83 -10.04 -0.51
N LEU A 160 15.59 -9.63 -0.24
CA LEU A 160 15.23 -8.25 0.05
C LEU A 160 14.34 -8.17 1.30
N SER A 161 14.39 -7.03 1.98
CA SER A 161 13.44 -6.70 3.03
C SER A 161 12.18 -6.03 2.47
N ALA A 162 11.05 -6.17 3.16
CA ALA A 162 9.79 -5.54 2.81
C ALA A 162 9.93 -4.00 2.65
N ARG A 163 10.76 -3.36 3.48
CA ARG A 163 11.10 -1.93 3.38
C ARG A 163 11.82 -1.60 2.07
N GLN A 164 12.84 -2.37 1.69
CA GLN A 164 13.57 -2.13 0.44
C GLN A 164 12.68 -2.32 -0.79
N VAL A 165 11.78 -3.32 -0.77
CA VAL A 165 10.81 -3.51 -1.86
C VAL A 165 9.86 -2.32 -1.93
N TYR A 166 9.36 -1.85 -0.79
CA TYR A 166 8.47 -0.70 -0.73
C TYR A 166 9.12 0.58 -1.28
N GLU A 167 10.34 0.90 -0.88
CA GLU A 167 11.06 2.09 -1.37
C GLU A 167 11.23 2.08 -2.89
N LYS A 168 11.61 0.94 -3.46
CA LYS A 168 11.76 0.79 -4.92
C LYS A 168 10.45 0.91 -5.67
N LEU A 169 9.37 0.39 -5.10
CA LEU A 169 8.03 0.53 -5.66
C LEU A 169 7.60 1.99 -5.66
N LEU A 170 7.85 2.73 -4.58
CA LEU A 170 7.54 4.17 -4.49
C LEU A 170 8.32 4.99 -5.52
N GLU A 171 9.61 4.72 -5.70
CA GLU A 171 10.44 5.37 -6.72
C GLU A 171 9.95 5.09 -8.14
N ALA A 172 9.31 3.93 -8.36
CA ALA A 172 8.79 3.51 -9.66
C ALA A 172 7.34 3.94 -9.93
N VAL A 173 6.64 4.57 -8.99
CA VAL A 173 5.27 5.04 -9.19
C VAL A 173 5.23 6.08 -10.30
N GLN A 174 4.50 5.79 -11.37
CA GLN A 174 4.23 6.70 -12.48
C GLN A 174 2.72 6.78 -12.69
N PRO A 175 2.12 7.99 -12.65
CA PRO A 175 0.71 8.17 -12.96
C PRO A 175 0.38 7.84 -14.43
#